data_AF-A0A2I1HM93-F1
#
_entry.id   AF-A0A2I1HM93-F1
#
_cell.length_a   1.000
_cell.length_b   1.000
_cell.length_c   1.000
_cell.angle_alpha   90.00
_cell.angle_beta   90.00
_cell.angle_gamma   90.00
#
_symmetry.space_group_name_H-M   'P 1'
#
loop_
_entity.id
_entity.type
_entity.pdbx_description
1 polymer ?
#
loop_
_entity_poly.entity_id
_entity_poly.type
_entity_poly.pdbx_seq_one_letter_code
_entity_poly.pdbx_strand_id
1 'polypeptide(L)'
;LIEAAPVPNALGSITSIPNLTSFANYAAAAYIKAPLQNWDCGEVCLATKGTQLVKDFSNPQLNTRGYIAMEPEKKLIVVAFRGTEPGSIRNYISDFTTFHDLWRAAPVRALVHRGFNYAWEQIQPQVTDDLLKLIQENPDYSVGFTGHSLGA
;
A
#
# COMPACT_ATOMS: atom_id res chain seq x y z
N LEU A 1 -6.03 -15.68 -14.81
CA LEU A 1 -5.74 -14.50 -13.98
C LEU A 1 -6.98 -14.25 -13.14
N ILE A 2 -6.86 -14.25 -11.81
CA ILE A 2 -7.98 -13.88 -10.94
C ILE A 2 -8.00 -12.36 -10.93
N GLU A 3 -8.89 -11.79 -11.73
CA GLU A 3 -9.17 -10.36 -11.70
C GLU A 3 -9.93 -10.08 -10.40
N ALA A 4 -9.33 -9.29 -9.50
CA ALA A 4 -10.01 -8.87 -8.28
C ALA A 4 -11.25 -8.07 -8.70
N ALA A 5 -12.42 -8.48 -8.19
CA ALA A 5 -13.68 -7.83 -8.52
C ALA A 5 -13.62 -6.33 -8.17
N PRO A 6 -14.28 -5.45 -8.95
CA PRO A 6 -14.33 -4.03 -8.64
C PRO A 6 -15.00 -3.83 -7.27
N VAL A 7 -14.23 -3.29 -6.32
CA VAL A 7 -14.69 -3.03 -4.95
C VAL A 7 -15.69 -1.86 -4.99
N PRO A 8 -16.93 -2.03 -4.49
CA PRO A 8 -17.87 -0.94 -4.36
C PRO A 8 -17.29 0.19 -3.50
N ASN A 9 -17.38 1.42 -3.99
CA ASN A 9 -16.80 2.58 -3.34
C ASN A 9 -17.67 3.01 -2.14
N ALA A 10 -17.52 2.32 -1.01
CA ALA A 10 -18.33 2.53 0.19
C ALA A 10 -17.84 3.69 1.10
N LEU A 11 -16.69 4.30 0.77
CA LEU A 11 -16.03 5.33 1.59
C LEU A 11 -16.61 6.76 1.44
N GLY A 12 -17.77 6.92 0.80
CA GLY A 12 -18.22 8.24 0.32
C GLY A 12 -17.29 8.76 -0.79
N SER A 13 -17.42 10.03 -1.20
CA SER A 13 -16.51 10.58 -2.21
C SER A 13 -15.06 10.51 -1.69
N ILE A 14 -14.18 9.83 -2.44
CA ILE A 14 -12.72 9.74 -2.20
C ILE A 14 -12.08 11.14 -2.08
N THR A 15 -12.79 12.19 -2.53
CA THR A 15 -12.37 13.60 -2.45
C THR A 15 -12.65 14.28 -1.10
N SER A 16 -13.23 13.61 -0.11
CA SER A 16 -13.41 14.23 1.20
C SER A 16 -12.05 14.39 1.91
N ILE A 17 -11.76 15.60 2.38
CA ILE A 17 -10.51 15.94 3.08
C ILE A 17 -10.19 14.95 4.23
N PRO A 18 -11.16 14.46 5.03
CA PRO A 18 -10.88 13.48 6.09
C PRO A 18 -10.33 12.15 5.57
N ASN A 19 -10.84 11.65 4.44
CA ASN A 19 -10.36 10.40 3.84
C ASN A 19 -8.92 10.54 3.35
N LEU A 20 -8.60 11.64 2.66
CA LEU A 20 -7.24 11.93 2.20
C LEU A 20 -6.26 12.01 3.37
N THR A 21 -6.63 12.70 4.45
CA THR A 21 -5.81 12.78 5.66
C THR A 21 -5.60 11.41 6.30
N SER A 22 -6.64 10.58 6.39
CA SER A 22 -6.52 9.22 6.95
C SER A 22 -5.58 8.35 6.11
N PHE A 23 -5.70 8.38 4.79
CA PHE A 23 -4.85 7.60 3.87
C PHE A 23 -3.40 8.10 3.85
N ALA A 24 -3.18 9.40 4.06
CA ALA A 24 -1.85 9.97 4.26
C ALA A 24 -1.21 9.47 5.57
N ASN A 25 -1.99 9.37 6.67
CA ASN A 25 -1.48 8.80 7.92
C ASN A 25 -1.12 7.31 7.77
N TYR A 26 -1.92 6.54 7.05
CA TYR A 26 -1.58 5.15 6.71
C TYR A 26 -0.29 5.06 5.89
N ALA A 27 -0.12 5.92 4.88
CA ALA A 27 1.13 5.98 4.12
C ALA A 27 2.33 6.38 4.99
N ALA A 28 2.16 7.32 5.93
CA ALA A 28 3.19 7.71 6.88
C ALA A 28 3.58 6.55 7.82
N ALA A 29 2.62 5.73 8.26
CA ALA A 29 2.88 4.57 9.11
C ALA A 29 3.83 3.56 8.45
N ALA A 30 3.84 3.48 7.11
CA ALA A 30 4.73 2.57 6.38
C ALA A 30 6.23 2.95 6.53
N TYR A 31 6.53 4.17 6.99
CA TYR A 31 7.90 4.63 7.26
C TYR A 31 8.38 4.30 8.68
N ILE A 32 7.50 3.83 9.57
CA ILE A 32 7.84 3.51 10.95
C ILE A 32 8.82 2.32 10.99
N LYS A 33 9.95 2.52 11.67
CA LYS A 33 10.98 1.48 11.82
C LYS A 33 10.64 0.48 12.91
N ALA A 34 9.90 0.91 13.93
CA ALA A 34 9.45 0.06 15.02
C ALA A 34 8.42 -0.99 14.53
N PRO A 35 8.29 -2.12 15.23
CA PRO A 35 7.27 -3.12 14.91
C PRO A 35 5.83 -2.56 15.09
N LEU A 36 4.91 -2.88 14.17
CA LEU A 36 3.53 -2.36 14.16
C LEU A 36 2.51 -3.30 14.86
N GLN A 37 2.96 -4.36 15.54
CA GLN A 37 2.12 -5.49 16.03
C GLN A 37 0.98 -5.07 16.97
N ASN A 38 1.07 -3.90 17.61
CA ASN A 38 0.00 -3.35 18.46
C ASN A 38 -0.51 -2.00 17.97
N TRP A 39 -0.14 -1.59 16.75
CA TRP A 39 -0.42 -0.26 16.22
C TRP A 39 -0.01 0.87 17.18
N ASP A 40 1.13 0.71 17.85
CA ASP A 40 1.65 1.65 18.84
C ASP A 40 2.96 2.27 18.33
N CYS A 41 2.81 3.27 17.46
CA CYS A 41 3.91 3.96 16.79
C CYS A 41 3.88 5.49 16.99
N GLY A 42 3.34 5.94 18.12
CA GLY A 42 3.19 7.36 18.43
C GLY A 42 2.06 8.04 17.65
N GLU A 43 2.24 9.33 17.33
CA GLU A 43 1.19 10.18 16.79
C GLU A 43 0.58 9.66 15.47
N VAL A 44 1.39 9.02 14.62
CA VAL A 44 0.94 8.48 13.33
C VAL A 44 -0.08 7.35 13.54
N CYS A 45 0.20 6.44 14.48
CA CYS A 45 -0.73 5.37 14.83
C CYS A 45 -1.94 5.89 15.60
N LEU A 46 -1.77 6.93 16.43
CA LEU A 46 -2.88 7.58 17.13
C LEU A 46 -3.90 8.18 16.15
N ALA A 47 -3.43 8.75 15.04
CA ALA A 47 -4.28 9.31 13.98
C ALA A 47 -5.08 8.24 13.21
N THR A 48 -4.71 6.96 13.34
CA THR A 48 -5.38 5.80 12.73
C THR A 48 -5.75 4.75 13.77
N LYS A 49 -6.04 5.20 15.00
CA LYS A 49 -6.40 4.33 16.13
C LYS A 49 -7.56 3.39 15.78
N GLY A 50 -7.51 2.17 16.29
CA GLY A 50 -8.46 1.10 15.96
C GLY A 50 -7.95 0.17 14.86
N THR A 51 -6.90 0.57 14.15
CA THR A 51 -6.24 -0.27 13.14
C THR A 51 -5.44 -1.39 13.81
N GLN A 52 -5.47 -2.57 13.18
CA GLN A 52 -4.78 -3.78 13.61
C GLN A 52 -3.87 -4.24 12.47
N LEU A 53 -2.59 -4.43 12.78
CA LEU A 53 -1.64 -4.99 11.82
C LEU A 53 -2.02 -6.44 11.51
N VAL A 54 -2.11 -6.78 10.22
CA VAL A 54 -2.21 -8.19 9.78
C VAL A 54 -0.82 -8.72 9.46
N LYS A 55 -0.06 -7.98 8.65
CA LYS A 55 1.25 -8.44 8.16
C LYS A 55 2.13 -7.28 7.74
N ASP A 56 3.41 -7.35 8.10
CA ASP A 56 4.47 -6.58 7.45
C ASP A 56 5.08 -7.38 6.29
N PHE A 57 5.43 -6.70 5.20
CA PHE A 57 6.16 -7.31 4.09
C PHE A 57 7.31 -6.39 3.65
N SER A 58 8.39 -7.00 3.16
CA SER A 58 9.52 -6.24 2.65
C SER A 58 10.36 -7.02 1.64
N ASN A 59 11.02 -6.27 0.76
CA ASN A 59 12.10 -6.72 -0.09
C ASN A 59 13.29 -5.76 0.12
N PRO A 60 14.27 -6.14 0.96
CA PRO A 60 15.44 -5.31 1.25
C PRO A 60 16.30 -4.99 0.02
N GLN A 61 16.37 -5.91 -0.96
CA GLN A 61 17.17 -5.71 -2.17
C GLN A 61 16.64 -4.55 -3.03
N LEU A 62 15.32 -4.39 -3.06
CA LEU A 62 14.65 -3.31 -3.81
C LEU A 62 14.18 -2.18 -2.90
N ASN A 63 14.60 -2.20 -1.63
CA ASN A 63 14.19 -1.24 -0.60
C ASN A 63 12.66 -1.04 -0.52
N THR A 64 11.88 -2.05 -0.89
CA THR A 64 10.42 -2.02 -0.87
C THR A 64 9.93 -2.55 0.47
N ARG A 65 8.99 -1.85 1.10
CA ARG A 65 8.38 -2.27 2.37
C ARG A 65 6.92 -1.85 2.36
N GLY A 66 6.10 -2.58 3.07
CA GLY A 66 4.73 -2.17 3.34
C GLY A 66 4.10 -3.04 4.40
N TYR A 67 2.80 -2.86 4.58
CA TYR A 67 2.01 -3.68 5.48
C TYR A 67 0.59 -3.86 4.94
N ILE A 68 -0.08 -4.88 5.46
CA ILE A 68 -1.53 -5.06 5.40
C ILE A 68 -2.06 -4.87 6.81
N ALA A 69 -3.11 -4.06 6.95
CA ALA A 69 -3.78 -3.80 8.22
C ALA A 69 -5.30 -3.75 8.03
N MET A 70 -6.04 -3.90 9.12
CA MET A 70 -7.49 -3.81 9.14
C MET A 70 -7.96 -2.75 10.12
N GLU A 71 -9.00 -2.03 9.77
CA GLU A 71 -9.78 -1.19 10.67
C GLU A 71 -11.21 -1.74 10.71
N PRO A 72 -11.55 -2.56 11.73
CA PRO A 72 -12.85 -3.21 11.83
C PRO A 72 -14.07 -2.28 11.96
N GLU A 73 -13.96 -1.17 12.69
CA GLU A 73 -15.06 -0.22 12.88
C GLU A 73 -15.43 0.46 11.55
N LYS A 74 -14.41 0.71 10.70
CA LYS A 74 -14.60 1.27 9.36
C LYS A 74 -14.82 0.22 8.28
N LYS A 75 -14.76 -1.07 8.62
CA LYS A 75 -14.78 -2.19 7.65
C LYS A 75 -13.79 -1.96 6.52
N LEU A 76 -12.54 -1.68 6.86
CA LEU A 76 -11.50 -1.29 5.90
C LEU A 76 -10.28 -2.21 6.03
N ILE A 77 -9.83 -2.76 4.91
CA ILE A 77 -8.51 -3.38 4.76
C ILE A 77 -7.61 -2.35 4.08
N VAL A 78 -6.46 -2.04 4.68
CA VAL A 78 -5.48 -1.10 4.14
C VAL A 78 -4.23 -1.85 3.73
N VAL A 79 -3.79 -1.62 2.49
CA VAL A 79 -2.47 -2.05 2.00
C VAL A 79 -1.64 -0.78 1.76
N ALA A 80 -0.59 -0.61 2.56
CA ALA A 80 0.26 0.58 2.48
C ALA A 80 1.68 0.22 2.05
N PHE A 81 2.22 0.96 1.09
CA PHE A 81 3.60 0.82 0.64
C PHE A 81 4.43 2.04 1.07
N ARG A 82 5.62 1.76 1.58
CA ARG A 82 6.62 2.76 1.93
C ARG A 82 7.36 3.21 0.67
N GLY A 83 7.50 4.52 0.49
CA GLY A 83 8.41 5.07 -0.50
C GLY A 83 9.88 5.01 -0.08
N THR A 84 10.71 5.79 -0.77
CA THR A 84 12.16 5.90 -0.48
C THR A 84 12.40 6.40 0.94
N GLU A 85 13.42 5.85 1.61
CA GLU A 85 13.82 6.35 2.92
C GLU A 85 14.09 7.87 2.91
N PRO A 86 13.66 8.62 3.93
CA PRO A 86 13.70 10.09 3.92
C PRO A 86 15.06 10.71 3.56
N GLY A 87 16.16 10.07 3.96
CA GLY A 87 17.53 10.53 3.65
C GLY A 87 17.96 10.37 2.19
N SER A 88 17.23 9.58 1.40
CA SER A 88 17.59 9.20 0.03
C SER A 88 16.58 9.68 -1.03
N ILE A 89 15.52 10.39 -0.62
CA ILE A 89 14.44 10.84 -1.52
C ILE A 89 14.99 11.65 -2.70
N ARG A 90 15.91 12.59 -2.46
CA ARG A 90 16.46 13.44 -3.54
C ARG A 90 17.25 12.63 -4.58
N ASN A 91 18.06 11.67 -4.12
CA ASN A 91 18.90 10.85 -5.00
C ASN A 91 18.04 9.90 -5.85
N TYR A 92 17.01 9.29 -5.26
CA TYR A 92 16.12 8.40 -6.03
C TYR A 92 15.25 9.15 -7.04
N ILE A 93 14.78 10.36 -6.71
CA ILE A 93 14.02 11.18 -7.66
C ILE A 93 14.91 11.61 -8.84
N SER A 94 16.20 11.91 -8.62
CA SER A 94 17.12 12.23 -9.71
C SER A 94 17.53 11.00 -10.53
N ASP A 95 17.62 9.83 -9.91
CA ASP A 95 18.01 8.57 -10.55
C ASP A 95 16.84 7.81 -11.19
N PHE A 96 15.65 8.43 -11.24
CA PHE A 96 14.46 7.83 -11.85
C PHE A 96 14.69 7.65 -13.36
N THR A 97 15.13 6.45 -13.74
CA THR A 97 15.39 6.12 -15.14
C THR A 97 14.08 6.08 -15.91
N THR A 98 13.90 6.87 -16.96
CA THR A 98 12.64 6.97 -17.72
C THR A 98 12.28 5.75 -18.59
N PHE A 99 12.87 4.58 -18.33
CA PHE A 99 12.59 3.35 -19.06
C PHE A 99 11.24 2.77 -18.68
N HIS A 100 10.52 2.30 -19.70
CA HIS A 100 9.21 1.68 -19.54
C HIS A 100 9.23 0.26 -20.09
N ASP A 101 8.54 -0.63 -19.42
CA ASP A 101 8.25 -1.98 -19.89
C ASP A 101 6.78 -2.11 -20.29
N LEU A 102 6.50 -3.04 -21.19
CA LEU A 102 5.13 -3.40 -21.55
C LEU A 102 4.45 -4.08 -20.35
N TRP A 103 3.33 -3.53 -19.90
CA TRP A 103 2.51 -4.17 -18.89
C TRP A 103 1.73 -5.33 -19.49
N ARG A 104 2.28 -6.55 -19.36
CA ARG A 104 1.65 -7.73 -19.97
C ARG A 104 0.33 -8.14 -19.33
N ALA A 105 0.06 -7.69 -18.10
CA ALA A 105 -1.20 -7.96 -17.41
C ALA A 105 -2.34 -7.01 -17.82
N ALA A 106 -2.03 -5.91 -18.51
CA ALA A 106 -3.06 -4.97 -18.97
C ALA A 106 -3.88 -5.57 -20.13
N PRO A 107 -5.20 -5.32 -20.19
CA PRO A 107 -6.05 -5.75 -21.32
C PRO A 107 -5.75 -4.99 -22.61
N VAL A 108 -5.01 -3.88 -22.50
CA VAL A 108 -4.59 -3.02 -23.61
C VAL A 108 -3.08 -2.86 -23.58
N ARG A 109 -2.49 -2.42 -24.70
CA ARG A 109 -1.06 -2.08 -24.74
C ARG A 109 -0.78 -0.88 -23.83
N ALA A 110 -0.28 -1.16 -22.63
CA ALA A 110 0.10 -0.16 -21.64
C ALA A 110 1.60 -0.25 -21.33
N LEU A 111 2.23 0.90 -21.09
CA LEU A 111 3.62 0.98 -20.65
C LEU A 111 3.65 1.43 -19.19
N VAL A 112 4.50 0.81 -18.38
CA VAL A 112 4.73 1.20 -16.98
C VAL A 112 6.21 1.38 -16.76
N HIS A 113 6.59 2.25 -15.83
CA HIS A 113 7.98 2.44 -15.46
C HIS A 113 8.62 1.13 -15.01
N ARG A 114 9.74 0.74 -15.64
CA ARG A 114 10.41 -0.55 -15.40
C ARG A 114 10.70 -0.80 -13.93
N GLY A 115 11.20 0.21 -13.21
CA GLY A 115 11.53 0.09 -11.80
C GLY A 115 10.32 -0.21 -10.91
N PHE A 116 9.16 0.41 -11.22
CA PHE A 116 7.92 0.15 -10.49
C PHE A 116 7.39 -1.24 -10.79
N ASN A 117 7.39 -1.64 -12.06
CA ASN A 117 6.95 -2.99 -12.44
C ASN A 117 7.79 -4.06 -11.74
N TYR A 118 9.12 -3.90 -11.77
CA TYR A 118 10.03 -4.85 -11.17
C TYR A 118 9.87 -4.93 -9.65
N ALA A 119 9.75 -3.78 -8.96
CA ALA A 119 9.49 -3.77 -7.52
C ALA A 119 8.16 -4.47 -7.16
N TRP A 120 7.09 -4.17 -7.93
CA TRP A 120 5.79 -4.81 -7.76
C TRP A 120 5.85 -6.33 -7.98
N GLU A 121 6.48 -6.78 -9.07
CA GLU A 121 6.58 -8.20 -9.40
C GLU A 121 7.25 -9.03 -8.30
N GLN A 122 8.23 -8.46 -7.59
CA GLN A 122 8.93 -9.14 -6.51
C GLN A 122 8.15 -9.18 -5.19
N ILE A 123 7.26 -8.21 -4.94
CA ILE A 123 6.53 -8.10 -3.66
C ILE A 123 5.09 -8.60 -3.75
N GLN A 124 4.46 -8.55 -4.93
CA GLN A 124 3.06 -8.92 -5.12
C GLN A 124 2.68 -10.31 -4.58
N PRO A 125 3.53 -11.38 -4.63
CA PRO A 125 3.12 -12.68 -4.11
C PRO A 125 2.99 -12.65 -2.58
N GLN A 126 3.78 -11.82 -1.88
CA GLN A 126 3.69 -11.69 -0.43
C GLN A 126 2.45 -10.93 0.04
N VAL A 127 1.83 -10.16 -0.85
CA VAL A 127 0.67 -9.29 -0.56
C VAL A 127 -0.62 -9.97 -1.01
N THR A 128 -0.63 -10.54 -2.22
CA THR A 128 -1.86 -10.96 -2.90
C THR A 128 -2.54 -12.11 -2.17
N ASP A 129 -1.80 -13.13 -1.72
CA ASP A 129 -2.39 -14.30 -1.08
C ASP A 129 -3.08 -13.94 0.25
N ASP A 130 -2.40 -13.15 1.09
CA ASP A 130 -2.96 -12.70 2.37
C ASP A 130 -4.12 -11.73 2.17
N LEU A 131 -4.03 -10.83 1.18
CA LEU A 131 -5.11 -9.91 0.87
C LEU A 131 -6.36 -10.65 0.38
N LEU A 132 -6.20 -11.62 -0.53
CA LEU A 132 -7.32 -12.43 -1.02
C LEU A 132 -7.98 -13.21 0.12
N LYS A 133 -7.19 -13.77 1.03
CA LYS A 133 -7.71 -14.43 2.22
C LYS A 133 -8.52 -13.48 3.10
N LEU A 134 -8.00 -12.28 3.39
CA LEU A 134 -8.71 -11.30 4.21
C LEU A 134 -10.02 -10.85 3.57
N ILE A 135 -10.04 -10.65 2.24
CA ILE A 135 -11.26 -10.29 1.50
C ILE A 135 -12.31 -11.42 1.60
N GLN A 136 -11.89 -12.68 1.52
CA GLN A 136 -12.80 -13.82 1.68
C GLN A 136 -13.35 -13.93 3.10
N GLU A 137 -12.53 -13.65 4.11
CA GLU A 137 -12.92 -13.67 5.53
C GLU A 137 -13.80 -12.46 5.91
N ASN A 138 -13.67 -11.34 5.20
CA ASN A 138 -14.34 -10.06 5.49
C ASN A 138 -15.01 -9.48 4.23
N PRO A 139 -16.05 -10.14 3.70
CA PRO A 139 -16.63 -9.81 2.39
C PRO A 139 -17.34 -8.44 2.34
N ASP A 140 -17.66 -7.85 3.50
CA ASP A 140 -18.27 -6.53 3.62
C ASP A 140 -17.25 -5.41 3.86
N TYR A 141 -15.94 -5.71 3.87
CA TYR A 141 -14.89 -4.73 4.03
C TYR A 141 -14.49 -4.13 2.68
N SER A 142 -14.23 -2.82 2.69
CA SER A 142 -13.59 -2.12 1.58
C SER A 142 -12.07 -2.36 1.62
N VAL A 143 -11.43 -2.34 0.45
CA VAL A 143 -9.97 -2.43 0.33
C VAL A 143 -9.42 -1.09 -0.15
N GLY A 144 -8.51 -0.51 0.61
CA GLY A 144 -7.81 0.72 0.30
C GLY A 144 -6.32 0.48 0.08
N PHE A 145 -5.80 0.96 -1.05
CA PHE A 145 -4.35 1.01 -1.31
C PHE A 145 -3.84 2.42 -1.05
N THR A 146 -2.69 2.54 -0.41
CA THR A 146 -2.06 3.85 -0.16
C THR A 146 -0.54 3.76 -0.20
N GLY A 147 0.09 4.90 -0.43
CA GLY A 147 1.53 5.04 -0.46
C GLY A 147 1.92 6.50 -0.60
N HIS A 148 3.16 6.81 -0.26
CA HIS A 148 3.72 8.14 -0.44
C HIS A 148 5.02 8.03 -1.25
N SER A 149 5.27 9.02 -2.10
CA SER A 149 6.44 9.07 -2.98
C SER A 149 6.53 7.77 -3.81
N LEU A 150 7.63 7.02 -3.72
CA LEU A 150 7.83 5.76 -4.46
C LEU A 150 6.83 4.65 -4.08
N GLY A 151 6.13 4.78 -2.95
CA GLY A 151 5.14 3.80 -2.51
C GLY A 151 3.78 3.94 -3.20
N ALA A 152 3.55 5.02 -3.96
CA ALA A 152 2.32 5.22 -4.73
C ALA A 152 2.53 4.80 -6.19
#